data_AF-A0A534WKQ5-F1
#
_entry.id   AF-A0A534WKQ5-F1
#
_cell.length_a   1.000
_cell.length_b   1.000
_cell.length_c   1.000
_cell.angle_alpha   90.00
_cell.angle_beta   90.00
_cell.angle_gamma   90.00
#
_symmetry.space_group_name_H-M   'P 1'
#
loop_
_entity.id
_entity.type
_entity.pdbx_description
1 polymer ?
#
loop_
_entity_poly.entity_id
_entity_poly.type
_entity_poly.pdbx_seq_one_letter_code
_entity_poly.pdbx_strand_id
1 'polypeptide(L)'
;MPLTLLLAVATLAVSLVGAELALRLARPLWVIPYPPVCYRPDLFQRWDPYGYRLWPSRTMQTRYPRHDGRLVTIVSNRDGFRSRRELHEADGRRRVVVLGDSMVFGVGVEEA
;
A
#
# COMPACT_ATOMS: atom_id res chain seq x y z
N MET A 1 -25.56 -2.02 -39.28
CA MET A 1 -25.05 -3.21 -38.54
C MET A 1 -26.17 -4.24 -38.48
N PRO A 2 -25.89 -5.53 -38.67
CA PRO A 2 -26.92 -6.56 -38.58
C PRO A 2 -27.52 -6.61 -37.17
N LEU A 3 -28.84 -6.85 -37.07
CA LEU A 3 -29.60 -6.87 -35.81
C LEU A 3 -28.97 -7.80 -34.76
N THR A 4 -28.45 -8.95 -35.19
CA THR A 4 -27.72 -9.91 -34.36
C THR A 4 -26.49 -9.32 -33.68
N LEU A 5 -25.72 -8.48 -34.40
CA LEU A 5 -24.54 -7.83 -33.83
C LEU A 5 -24.95 -6.76 -32.79
N LEU A 6 -26.04 -6.04 -33.04
CA LEU A 6 -26.56 -5.05 -32.08
C LEU A 6 -27.06 -5.72 -30.79
N LEU A 7 -27.76 -6.86 -30.90
CA LEU A 7 -28.19 -7.66 -29.77
C LEU A 7 -27.02 -8.26 -28.99
N ALA A 8 -25.98 -8.73 -29.68
CA ALA A 8 -24.78 -9.25 -29.05
C ALA A 8 -24.06 -8.17 -28.22
N VAL A 9 -23.90 -6.96 -28.78
CA VAL A 9 -23.29 -5.82 -28.08
C VAL A 9 -24.14 -5.38 -26.89
N ALA A 10 -25.46 -5.30 -27.04
CA ALA A 10 -26.37 -4.93 -25.96
C ALA A 10 -26.30 -5.95 -24.81
N THR A 11 -26.32 -7.25 -25.11
CA THR A 11 -26.21 -8.32 -24.11
C THR A 11 -24.87 -8.25 -23.38
N LEU A 12 -23.77 -8.04 -24.10
CA LEU A 12 -22.45 -7.88 -23.50
C LEU A 12 -22.43 -6.66 -22.56
N ALA A 13 -22.94 -5.51 -23.00
CA ALA A 13 -22.98 -4.30 -22.19
C ALA A 13 -23.80 -4.49 -20.90
N VAL A 14 -25.00 -5.07 -21.00
CA VAL A 14 -25.85 -5.38 -19.83
C VAL A 14 -25.16 -6.36 -18.88
N SER A 15 -24.50 -7.38 -19.42
CA SER A 15 -23.79 -8.38 -18.61
C SER A 15 -22.61 -7.76 -17.85
N LEU A 16 -21.84 -6.88 -18.50
CA LEU A 16 -20.74 -6.16 -17.87
C LEU A 16 -21.22 -5.19 -16.79
N VAL A 17 -22.30 -4.45 -17.04
CA VAL A 17 -22.91 -3.56 -16.05
C VAL A 17 -23.44 -4.35 -14.84
N GLY A 18 -24.14 -5.46 -15.09
CA GLY A 18 -24.62 -6.35 -14.05
C GLY A 18 -23.48 -6.93 -13.21
N ALA A 19 -22.40 -7.38 -13.84
CA ALA A 19 -21.22 -7.89 -13.16
C ALA A 19 -20.53 -6.82 -12.30
N GLU A 20 -20.32 -5.61 -12.83
CA GLU A 20 -19.73 -4.49 -12.08
C GLU A 20 -20.59 -4.11 -10.88
N LEU A 21 -21.91 -4.04 -11.03
CA LEU A 21 -22.83 -3.73 -9.93
C LEU A 21 -22.79 -4.81 -8.85
N ALA A 22 -22.84 -6.08 -9.24
CA ALA A 22 -22.74 -7.21 -8.32
C ALA A 22 -21.41 -7.19 -7.55
N LEU A 23 -20.30 -6.89 -8.24
CA LEU A 23 -18.98 -6.75 -7.61
C LEU A 23 -18.96 -5.59 -6.61
N ARG A 24 -19.51 -4.42 -6.94
CA ARG A 24 -19.55 -3.27 -6.04
C ARG A 24 -20.42 -3.50 -4.80
N LEU A 25 -21.53 -4.22 -4.95
CA LEU A 25 -22.41 -4.55 -3.82
C LEU A 25 -21.78 -5.62 -2.91
N ALA A 26 -21.16 -6.65 -3.49
CA ALA A 26 -20.53 -7.73 -2.74
C ALA A 26 -19.19 -7.32 -2.11
N ARG A 27 -18.43 -6.44 -2.78
CA ARG A 27 -17.12 -5.95 -2.35
C ARG A 27 -17.03 -4.44 -2.60
N PRO A 28 -17.64 -3.62 -1.72
CA PRO A 28 -17.58 -2.18 -1.91
C PRO A 28 -16.12 -1.74 -1.75
N LEU A 29 -15.53 -1.20 -2.81
CA LEU A 29 -14.15 -0.69 -2.83
C LEU A 29 -13.91 0.45 -1.81
N TRP A 30 -14.98 0.96 -1.22
CA TRP A 30 -15.01 2.13 -0.33
C TRP A 30 -15.11 1.76 1.15
N VAL A 31 -15.16 0.47 1.51
CA VAL A 31 -15.10 0.10 2.92
C VAL A 31 -13.67 0.28 3.37
N ILE A 32 -13.32 1.49 3.80
CA ILE A 32 -12.18 1.71 4.68
C ILE A 32 -12.59 1.05 6.00
N PRO A 33 -11.99 -0.10 6.37
CA PRO A 33 -12.34 -0.73 7.63
C PRO A 33 -11.99 0.24 8.75
N TYR A 34 -13.00 0.59 9.57
CA TYR A 34 -12.81 1.34 10.79
C TYR A 34 -13.19 0.45 11.99
N PRO A 35 -12.31 0.28 12.99
CA PRO A 35 -10.99 0.88 13.10
C PRO A 35 -10.01 0.38 12.01
N PRO A 36 -8.98 1.17 11.64
CA PRO A 36 -7.98 0.75 10.66
C PRO A 36 -7.40 -0.62 11.03
N VAL A 37 -7.28 -1.50 10.03
CA VAL A 37 -6.67 -2.83 10.19
C VAL A 37 -5.21 -2.78 9.72
N CYS A 38 -4.28 -3.15 10.61
CA CYS A 38 -2.88 -3.27 10.25
C CYS A 38 -2.65 -4.60 9.53
N TYR A 39 -2.55 -4.58 8.20
CA TYR A 39 -2.28 -5.78 7.40
C TYR A 39 -0.82 -6.28 7.48
N ARG A 40 0.05 -5.53 8.17
CA ARG A 40 1.48 -5.84 8.36
C ARG A 40 1.89 -5.54 9.81
N PRO A 41 1.34 -6.27 10.80
CA PRO A 41 1.67 -6.06 12.22
C PRO A 41 3.13 -6.40 12.55
N ASP A 42 3.77 -7.19 11.68
CA ASP A 42 5.19 -7.46 11.68
C ASP A 42 6.04 -6.22 11.34
N LEU A 43 5.51 -5.26 10.59
CA LEU A 43 6.25 -4.09 10.12
C LEU A 43 5.82 -2.80 10.81
N PHE A 44 4.52 -2.65 11.04
CA PHE A 44 3.93 -1.44 11.60
C PHE A 44 3.33 -1.72 12.98
N GLN A 45 3.45 -0.73 13.85
CA GLN A 45 2.71 -0.62 15.09
C GLN A 45 1.66 0.48 14.96
N ARG A 46 0.56 0.33 15.70
CA ARG A 46 -0.46 1.37 15.84
C ARG A 46 0.15 2.58 16.54
N TRP A 47 -0.18 3.77 16.05
CA TRP A 47 0.29 5.05 16.56
C TRP A 47 -0.87 6.04 16.56
N ASP A 48 -1.75 5.94 17.55
CA ASP A 48 -2.88 6.85 17.66
C ASP A 48 -2.40 8.27 18.05
N PRO A 49 -3.06 9.34 17.55
CA PRO A 49 -4.16 9.34 16.57
C PRO A 49 -3.71 9.27 15.09
N TYR A 50 -2.41 9.12 14.83
CA TYR A 50 -1.78 9.25 13.52
C TYR A 50 -1.83 7.96 12.65
N GLY A 51 -2.52 6.92 13.12
CA GLY A 51 -2.68 5.65 12.40
C GLY A 51 -1.57 4.66 12.71
N TYR A 52 -0.52 4.62 11.87
CA TYR A 52 0.56 3.63 11.97
C TYR A 52 1.93 4.26 11.82
N ARG A 53 2.92 3.64 12.48
CA ARG A 53 4.34 3.93 12.26
C ARG A 53 5.12 2.62 12.16
N LEU A 54 6.33 2.65 11.61
CA LEU A 54 7.21 1.49 11.66
C LEU A 54 7.56 1.16 13.11
N TRP A 55 7.80 -0.13 13.36
CA TRP A 55 8.52 -0.51 14.58
C TRP A 55 9.87 0.22 14.63
N PRO A 56 10.30 0.78 15.77
CA PRO A 56 11.55 1.52 15.84
C PRO A 56 12.73 0.55 15.83
N SER A 57 13.88 1.01 15.32
CA SER A 57 15.14 0.26 15.31
C SER A 57 15.02 -1.16 14.74
N ARG A 58 14.26 -1.31 13.65
CA ARG A 58 13.94 -2.62 13.07
C ARG A 58 14.53 -2.77 11.68
N THR A 59 15.18 -3.90 11.47
CA THR A 59 15.56 -4.37 10.14
C THR A 59 14.70 -5.57 9.77
N MET A 60 14.10 -5.54 8.60
CA MET A 60 13.24 -6.60 8.12
C MET A 60 13.41 -6.81 6.62
N GLN A 61 13.50 -8.07 6.20
CA GLN A 61 13.49 -8.43 4.79
C GLN A 61 12.09 -8.82 4.35
N THR A 62 11.67 -8.32 3.19
CA THR A 62 10.37 -8.67 2.62
C THR A 62 10.51 -8.86 1.11
N ARG A 63 9.74 -9.78 0.54
CA ARG A 63 9.75 -10.03 -0.90
C ARG A 63 8.80 -9.05 -1.59
N TYR A 64 9.30 -8.30 -2.58
CA TYR A 64 8.51 -7.34 -3.35
C TYR A 64 8.75 -7.46 -4.87
N PRO A 65 7.68 -7.60 -5.69
CA PRO A 65 6.29 -7.87 -5.28
C PRO A 65 6.17 -9.19 -4.51
N ARG A 66 5.03 -9.43 -3.83
CA ARG A 66 4.82 -10.66 -3.04
C ARG A 66 4.97 -11.92 -3.91
N HIS A 67 5.31 -13.04 -3.26
CA HIS A 67 5.50 -14.38 -3.83
C HIS A 67 6.72 -14.54 -4.75
N ASP A 68 6.87 -13.69 -5.78
CA ASP A 68 7.90 -13.89 -6.83
C ASP A 68 8.89 -12.72 -6.98
N GLY A 69 8.77 -11.69 -6.14
CA GLY A 69 9.66 -10.54 -6.21
C GLY A 69 11.05 -10.75 -5.65
N ARG A 70 11.85 -9.68 -5.64
CA ARG A 70 13.17 -9.67 -4.99
C ARG A 70 13.03 -9.48 -3.48
N LEU A 71 14.01 -9.96 -2.72
CA LEU A 71 14.14 -9.56 -1.31
C LEU A 71 14.55 -8.08 -1.26
N VAL A 72 13.84 -7.32 -0.43
CA VAL A 72 14.09 -5.90 -0.17
C VAL A 72 14.28 -5.76 1.33
N THR A 73 15.34 -5.05 1.71
CA THR A 73 15.58 -4.73 3.12
C THR A 73 14.91 -3.41 3.50
N ILE A 74 14.07 -3.46 4.52
CA ILE A 74 13.46 -2.28 5.16
C ILE A 74 14.18 -2.07 6.48
N VAL A 75 14.69 -0.86 6.69
CA VAL A 75 15.32 -0.42 7.94
C VAL A 75 14.53 0.76 8.48
N SER A 76 14.26 0.75 9.79
CA SER A 76 13.75 1.88 10.53
C SER A 76 14.72 2.32 11.62
N ASN A 77 14.85 3.63 11.80
CA ASN A 77 15.67 4.22 12.85
C ASN A 77 14.94 4.22 14.21
N ARG A 78 15.57 4.80 15.25
CA ARG A 78 15.00 4.85 16.61
C ARG A 78 13.65 5.56 16.72
N ASP A 79 13.35 6.42 15.74
CA ASP A 79 12.14 7.24 15.70
C ASP A 79 11.03 6.61 14.84
N GLY A 80 11.30 5.47 14.20
CA GLY A 80 10.35 4.78 13.33
C GLY A 80 10.25 5.37 11.92
N PHE A 81 11.23 6.16 11.48
CA PHE A 81 11.36 6.57 10.08
C PHE A 81 12.11 5.52 9.28
N ARG A 82 11.73 5.35 8.02
CA ARG A 82 12.39 4.44 7.09
C ARG A 82 13.75 5.03 6.65
N SER A 83 14.77 4.80 7.46
CA SER A 83 16.16 5.12 7.15
C SER A 83 17.07 4.33 8.08
N ARG A 84 18.28 4.03 7.61
CA ARG A 84 19.41 3.54 8.41
C ARG A 84 19.97 4.61 9.35
N ARG A 85 19.56 5.86 9.17
CA ARG A 85 20.18 7.02 9.81
C ARG A 85 19.33 7.59 10.91
N GLU A 86 20.00 8.05 11.95
CA GLU A 86 19.35 8.68 13.07
C GLU A 86 19.12 10.16 12.78
N LEU A 87 17.94 10.67 13.15
CA LEU A 87 17.58 12.07 12.87
C LEU A 87 18.52 13.07 13.55
N HIS A 88 19.09 12.69 14.69
CA HIS A 88 20.00 13.54 15.47
C HIS A 88 21.45 13.52 14.97
N GLU A 89 21.83 12.62 14.08
CA GLU A 89 23.17 12.61 13.48
C GLU A 89 23.33 13.85 12.59
N ALA A 90 24.44 14.58 12.71
CA ALA A 90 24.71 15.71 11.83
C ALA A 90 24.85 15.25 10.36
N ASP A 91 24.26 16.00 9.43
CA ASP A 91 24.44 15.78 7.99
C ASP A 91 24.45 17.10 7.24
N GLY A 92 25.46 17.30 6.39
CA GLY A 92 25.53 18.46 5.50
C GLY A 92 24.58 18.37 4.29
N ARG A 93 23.98 17.20 4.02
CA ARG A 93 23.02 17.03 2.92
C ARG A 93 21.62 17.54 3.29
N ARG A 94 20.88 18.00 2.29
CA ARG A 94 19.46 18.37 2.44
C ARG A 94 18.64 17.15 2.85
N ARG A 95 17.79 17.32 3.85
CA ARG A 95 16.87 16.29 4.33
C ARG A 95 15.49 16.52 3.75
N VAL A 96 14.88 15.46 3.24
CA VAL A 96 13.50 15.47 2.75
C VAL A 96 12.72 14.49 3.60
N VAL A 97 11.70 14.98 4.31
CA VAL A 97 10.72 14.14 5.00
C VAL A 97 9.49 14.07 4.11
N VAL A 98 9.05 12.86 3.78
CA VAL A 98 7.84 12.63 3.01
C VAL A 98 6.81 11.98 3.92
N LEU A 99 5.66 12.64 4.09
CA LEU A 99 4.49 12.10 4.77
C LEU A 99 3.51 11.62 3.70
N GLY A 100 3.01 10.40 3.83
CA GLY A 100 2.06 9.83 2.89
C GLY A 100 1.48 8.51 3.38
N ASP A 101 0.71 7.86 2.51
CA ASP A 101 0.11 6.56 2.78
C ASP A 101 1.01 5.39 2.34
N SER A 102 0.42 4.21 2.22
CA SER A 102 1.14 3.01 1.78
C SER A 102 1.72 3.09 0.37
N MET A 103 1.21 3.97 -0.51
CA MET A 103 1.79 4.18 -1.84
C MET A 103 3.12 4.92 -1.75
N VAL A 104 3.20 5.92 -0.87
CA VAL A 104 4.41 6.72 -0.65
C VAL A 104 5.49 5.92 0.08
N PHE A 105 5.10 4.88 0.82
CA PHE A 105 6.05 4.04 1.56
C PHE A 105 7.12 3.39 0.66
N GLY A 106 6.82 3.10 -0.62
CA GLY A 106 7.81 2.59 -1.57
C GLY A 106 8.37 1.21 -1.21
N VAL A 107 7.51 0.24 -0.87
CA VAL A 107 7.90 -1.09 -0.34
C VAL A 107 9.00 -1.79 -1.17
N GLY A 108 9.05 -1.57 -2.48
CA GLY A 108 10.04 -2.18 -3.40
C GLY A 108 11.40 -1.49 -3.52
N VAL A 109 11.61 -0.38 -2.83
CA VAL A 109 12.82 0.46 -2.96
C VAL A 109 13.77 0.19 -1.81
N GLU A 110 15.06 -0.01 -2.08
CA GLU A 110 16.09 -0.06 -1.03
C GLU A 110 16.65 1.34 -0.79
N GLU A 111 17.09 1.58 0.44
CA GLU A 111 17.86 2.78 0.74
C GLU A 111 19.23 2.65 0.07
N ALA A 112 19.57 3.66 -0.75
CA ALA A 112 20.83 3.78 -1.49
C ALA A 112 22.02 4.09 -0.56
#